data_AF-A0A7V9HAU4-F1
#
_entry.id   AF-A0A7V9HAU4-F1
#
_cell.length_a   1.000
_cell.length_b   1.000
_cell.length_c   1.000
_cell.angle_alpha   90.00
_cell.angle_beta   90.00
_cell.angle_gamma   90.00
#
_symmetry.space_group_name_H-M   'P 1'
#
loop_
_entity.id
_entity.type
_entity.pdbx_description
1 polymer ?
#
loop_
_entity_poly.entity_id
_entity_poly.type
_entity_poly.pdbx_seq_one_letter_code
_entity_poly.pdbx_strand_id
1 'polypeptide(L)'
;SMGSELYAYFTIEGQTQSDQLTELAEDAGLSDLPGAENASQVVARLDPEADVRQGAEADLILDTSKIQLFDPDGGKSLTVG
;
A
#
# COMPACT_ATOMS: atom_id res chain seq x y z
N SER A 1 -0.62 14.94 24.75
CA SER A 1 -0.74 13.51 24.40
C SER A 1 -0.44 13.36 22.93
N MET A 2 0.51 12.50 22.57
CA MET A 2 0.75 12.13 21.17
C MET A 2 -0.45 11.29 20.73
N GLY A 3 -1.26 11.80 19.80
CA GLY A 3 -2.42 11.09 19.26
C GLY A 3 -2.00 9.73 18.73
N SER A 4 -2.66 8.67 19.18
CA SER A 4 -2.38 7.30 18.76
C SER A 4 -2.79 7.11 17.32
N GLU A 5 -1.86 7.29 16.38
CA GLU A 5 -2.11 6.92 14.99
C GLU A 5 -2.30 5.40 14.89
N LEU A 6 -3.37 4.97 14.24
CA LEU A 6 -3.64 3.57 13.97
C LEU A 6 -3.12 3.22 12.57
N TYR A 7 -2.40 2.12 12.45
CA TYR A 7 -1.88 1.63 11.17
C TYR A 7 -2.52 0.28 10.85
N ALA A 8 -3.22 0.21 9.71
CA ALA A 8 -3.80 -1.02 9.19
C ALA A 8 -2.89 -1.58 8.09
N TYR A 9 -2.56 -2.87 8.21
CA TYR A 9 -1.76 -3.62 7.25
C TYR A 9 -2.66 -4.66 6.61
N PHE A 10 -2.77 -4.63 5.28
CA PHE A 10 -3.56 -5.60 4.53
C PHE A 10 -2.91 -5.89 3.18
N THR A 11 -3.25 -7.02 2.59
CA THR A 11 -2.75 -7.43 1.27
C THR A 11 -3.86 -7.32 0.24
N ILE A 12 -3.53 -6.81 -0.94
CA ILE A 12 -4.42 -6.84 -2.10
C ILE A 12 -3.93 -7.92 -3.07
N GLU A 13 -4.86 -8.72 -3.57
CA GLU A 13 -4.57 -9.70 -4.63
C GLU A 13 -4.47 -8.96 -5.96
N GLY A 14 -3.31 -9.04 -6.60
CA GLY A 14 -3.05 -8.35 -7.86
C GLY A 14 -1.62 -8.58 -8.34
N GLN A 15 -1.45 -8.76 -9.65
CA GLN A 15 -0.14 -8.88 -10.27
C GLN A 15 0.44 -7.46 -10.45
N THR A 16 1.43 -7.14 -9.65
CA THR A 16 2.24 -5.93 -9.80
C THR A 16 3.48 -6.32 -10.59
N GLN A 17 3.61 -5.84 -11.83
CA GLN A 17 4.75 -6.15 -12.69
C GLN A 17 5.46 -4.85 -13.06
N SER A 18 6.61 -4.58 -12.43
CA SER A 18 7.56 -3.54 -12.82
C SER A 18 8.92 -3.86 -12.20
N ASP A 19 9.99 -3.79 -12.99
CA ASP A 19 11.35 -4.10 -12.55
C ASP A 19 11.81 -3.19 -11.40
N GLN A 20 11.37 -1.93 -11.39
CA GLN A 20 11.67 -0.97 -10.31
C GLN A 20 10.96 -1.30 -8.98
N LEU A 21 9.79 -1.95 -9.05
CA LEU A 21 9.09 -2.38 -7.84
C LEU A 21 9.74 -3.62 -7.23
N THR A 22 10.30 -4.51 -8.06
CA THR A 22 11.09 -5.66 -7.60
C THR A 22 12.32 -5.22 -6.81
N GLU A 23 13.10 -4.27 -7.34
CA GLU A 23 14.28 -3.72 -6.65
C GLU A 23 13.89 -3.06 -5.31
N LEU A 24 12.80 -2.30 -5.27
CA LEU A 24 12.30 -1.68 -4.03
C LEU A 24 11.81 -2.71 -3.01
N ALA A 25 11.18 -3.79 -3.44
CA ALA A 25 10.71 -4.86 -2.57
C ALA A 25 11.89 -5.61 -1.92
N GLU A 26 12.98 -5.81 -2.66
CA GLU A 26 14.23 -6.37 -2.15
C GLU A 26 14.85 -5.47 -1.08
N ASP A 27 14.98 -4.16 -1.35
CA ASP A 27 15.52 -3.18 -0.40
C ASP A 27 14.65 -3.01 0.86
N ALA A 28 13.32 -3.10 0.72
CA ALA A 28 12.38 -3.00 1.83
C ALA A 28 12.25 -4.29 2.65
N GLY A 29 12.95 -5.37 2.28
CA GLY A 29 12.84 -6.68 2.93
C GLY A 29 11.48 -7.34 2.77
N LEU A 30 10.70 -6.91 1.76
CA LEU A 30 9.37 -7.44 1.45
C LEU A 30 9.45 -8.77 0.68
N SER A 31 10.60 -9.08 0.07
CA SER A 31 10.83 -10.33 -0.70
C SER A 31 10.77 -11.61 0.14
N ASP A 32 11.00 -11.53 1.46
CA ASP A 32 10.89 -12.69 2.38
C ASP A 32 9.46 -12.94 2.89
N LEU A 33 8.49 -12.08 2.51
CA LEU A 33 7.10 -12.24 2.92
C LEU A 33 6.39 -13.25 2.00
N PRO A 34 5.77 -14.31 2.56
CA PRO A 34 5.02 -15.27 1.77
C PRO A 34 3.85 -14.57 1.07
N GLY A 35 3.87 -14.56 -0.27
CA GLY A 35 2.87 -13.90 -1.11
C GLY A 35 3.36 -12.66 -1.86
N ALA A 36 4.60 -12.19 -1.62
CA ALA A 36 5.18 -11.02 -2.31
C ALA A 36 5.14 -11.11 -3.85
N GLU A 37 5.18 -12.33 -4.39
CA GLU A 37 5.12 -12.60 -5.84
C GLU A 37 3.74 -12.24 -6.47
N ASN A 38 2.65 -12.23 -5.69
CA ASN A 38 1.27 -12.09 -6.19
C ASN A 38 0.34 -11.21 -5.34
N ALA A 39 0.87 -10.64 -4.25
CA ALA A 39 0.11 -9.82 -3.32
C ALA A 39 0.90 -8.57 -2.95
N SER A 40 0.29 -7.40 -3.15
CA SER A 40 0.89 -6.14 -2.74
C SER A 40 0.48 -5.81 -1.30
N GLN A 41 1.45 -5.61 -0.41
CA GLN A 41 1.18 -5.15 0.95
C GLN A 41 0.87 -3.65 0.93
N VAL A 42 -0.24 -3.26 1.54
CA VAL A 42 -0.69 -1.88 1.66
C VAL A 42 -0.78 -1.50 3.13
N VAL A 43 -0.32 -0.28 3.45
CA VAL A 43 -0.44 0.30 4.79
C VAL A 43 -1.33 1.53 4.72
N ALA A 44 -2.41 1.53 5.49
CA ALA A 44 -3.28 2.68 5.64
C ALA A 44 -3.11 3.27 7.05
N ARG A 45 -2.88 4.60 7.11
CA ARG A 45 -2.97 5.34 8.36
C ARG A 45 -4.41 5.74 8.60
N LEU A 46 -4.95 5.34 9.74
CA LEU A 46 -6.32 5.61 10.16
C LEU A 46 -6.35 6.69 11.23
N ASP A 47 -7.48 7.37 11.30
CA ASP A 47 -7.75 8.31 12.37
C ASP A 47 -7.79 7.57 13.74
N PRO A 48 -7.21 8.12 14.83
CA PRO A 48 -7.36 7.56 16.17
C PRO A 48 -8.80 7.28 16.59
N GLU A 49 -9.77 8.01 16.04
CA GLU A 49 -11.20 7.85 16.34
C GLU A 49 -11.88 6.77 15.49
N ALA A 50 -11.17 6.14 14.55
CA ALA A 50 -11.72 5.06 13.73
C ALA A 50 -12.05 3.82 14.60
N ASP A 51 -13.31 3.37 14.60
CA ASP A 51 -13.75 2.15 15.28
C ASP A 51 -13.40 0.89 14.47
N VAL A 52 -12.11 0.66 14.28
CA VAL A 52 -11.56 -0.53 13.62
C VAL A 52 -10.91 -1.46 14.63
N ARG A 53 -11.01 -2.76 14.41
CA ARG A 53 -10.39 -3.80 15.24
C ARG A 53 -9.59 -4.76 14.38
N GLN A 54 -8.49 -5.28 14.93
CA GLN A 54 -7.71 -6.29 14.22
C GLN A 54 -8.58 -7.52 13.90
N GLY A 55 -8.54 -7.97 12.65
CA GLY A 55 -9.32 -9.11 12.17
C GLY A 55 -10.79 -8.82 11.87
N ALA A 56 -11.26 -7.58 12.06
CA ALA A 56 -12.57 -7.15 11.60
C ALA A 56 -12.48 -6.60 10.17
N GLU A 57 -13.55 -6.78 9.40
CA GLU A 57 -13.73 -6.08 8.13
C GLU A 57 -14.01 -4.59 8.38
N ALA A 58 -13.45 -3.74 7.50
CA ALA A 58 -13.63 -2.30 7.55
C ALA A 58 -13.63 -1.72 6.15
N ASP A 59 -14.47 -0.71 5.92
CA ASP A 59 -14.51 0.03 4.66
C ASP A 59 -13.50 1.18 4.67
N LEU A 60 -12.58 1.17 3.71
CA LEU A 60 -11.61 2.25 3.50
C LEU A 60 -12.03 3.12 2.33
N ILE A 61 -12.09 4.43 2.55
CA ILE A 61 -12.36 5.41 1.49
C ILE A 61 -11.03 5.98 1.01
N LEU A 62 -10.74 5.78 -0.28
CA LEU A 62 -9.55 6.33 -0.93
C LEU A 62 -9.86 7.69 -1.56
N ASP A 63 -9.10 8.72 -1.18
CA ASP A 63 -9.12 10.02 -1.83
C ASP A 63 -8.40 9.94 -3.19
N THR A 64 -9.19 9.82 -4.25
CA THR A 64 -8.68 9.67 -5.62
C THR A 64 -7.92 10.89 -6.14
N SER A 65 -8.09 12.06 -5.52
CA SER A 65 -7.32 13.27 -5.88
C SER A 65 -5.84 13.18 -5.51
N LYS A 66 -5.46 12.22 -4.66
CA LYS A 66 -4.09 12.01 -4.19
C LYS A 66 -3.42 10.79 -4.83
N ILE A 67 -4.07 10.14 -5.80
CA ILE A 67 -3.52 8.97 -6.48
C ILE A 67 -2.47 9.42 -7.50
N GLN A 68 -1.28 8.85 -7.38
CA GLN A 68 -0.21 9.01 -8.35
C GLN A 68 -0.06 7.74 -9.19
N LEU A 69 -0.08 7.89 -10.50
CA LEU A 69 0.00 6.81 -11.50
C LEU A 69 1.36 6.88 -12.19
N PHE A 70 1.94 5.72 -12.46
CA PHE A 70 3.26 5.58 -13.07
C PHE A 70 3.22 4.61 -14.25
N ASP A 71 4.07 4.87 -15.25
CA ASP A 71 4.32 3.98 -16.38
C ASP A 71 5.08 2.72 -15.90
N PRO A 72 4.55 1.50 -16.08
CA PRO A 72 5.17 0.28 -15.57
C PRO A 72 6.54 -0.03 -16.19
N ASP A 73 6.80 0.39 -17.44
CA ASP A 73 8.02 0.06 -18.17
C ASP A 73 9.18 1.02 -17.86
N GLY A 74 8.86 2.26 -17.46
CA GLY A 74 9.85 3.34 -17.33
C GLY A 74 9.74 4.20 -16.08
N GLY A 75 8.77 3.94 -15.19
CA GLY A 75 8.60 4.65 -13.91
C GLY A 75 8.15 6.11 -14.05
N LYS A 76 7.79 6.55 -15.25
CA LYS A 76 7.42 7.94 -15.50
C LYS A 76 6.07 8.24 -14.84
N SER A 77 5.99 9.34 -14.08
CA SER A 77 4.71 9.84 -13.56
C SER A 77 3.75 10.18 -14.71
N LEU A 78 2.57 9.58 -14.68
CA LEU A 78 1.46 9.80 -15.60
C LEU A 78 0.41 10.77 -15.02
N THR A 79 0.41 10.96 -13.70
CA THR A 79 -0.42 11.98 -13.06
C THR A 79 0.25 13.36 -13.17
N VAL A 80 -0.55 14.36 -13.54
CA VAL A 80 -0.20 15.78 -13.47
C VAL A 80 -0.75 16.32 -12.15
N GLY A 81 0.14 16.85 -11.31
CA GLY A 81 -0.21 17.47 -10.03
C GLY A 81 -0.89 18.82 -10.18
#